data_AF-A0A965DJG2-F1
#
_entry.id   AF-A0A965DJG2-F1
#
_cell.length_a   1.000
_cell.length_b   1.000
_cell.length_c   1.000
_cell.angle_alpha   90.00
_cell.angle_beta   90.00
_cell.angle_gamma   90.00
#
_symmetry.space_group_name_H-M   'P 1'
#
loop_
_entity.id
_entity.type
_entity.pdbx_description
1 polymer ?
#
loop_
_entity_poly.entity_id
_entity_poly.type
_entity_poly.pdbx_seq_one_letter_code
_entity_poly.pdbx_strand_id
1 'polypeptide(L)'
;PSPTPQPSSSALLSGNSVKPDDIDSILKTNPINTLSDPSKVAAAQEQLAGTTPSPSPSDTDADFTYSEVGTRQIDGSNQLIVWYGKAKQISGDPGIEFIKLPDPLVINDYLPKRCINNSKSISAAVLADATGKAADSPQLLISSGYGVLNRIALERLRTFSFPKSEAGKYKIYLLNVDFQLQDSSCPPIVTPSPSL
;
A
#
# COMPACT_ATOMS: atom_id res chain seq x y z
N PRO A 1 -22.33 -52.71 -8.34
CA PRO A 1 -20.87 -52.74 -8.55
C PRO A 1 -20.41 -51.54 -9.39
N SER A 2 -19.50 -50.75 -8.79
CA SER A 2 -18.79 -49.53 -9.25
C SER A 2 -18.16 -49.61 -10.66
N PRO A 3 -17.45 -48.55 -11.12
CA PRO A 3 -17.66 -47.10 -11.02
C PRO A 3 -17.60 -46.42 -12.41
N THR A 4 -18.01 -45.16 -12.53
CA THR A 4 -17.67 -44.32 -13.70
C THR A 4 -16.66 -43.24 -13.29
N PRO A 5 -15.61 -42.95 -14.09
CA PRO A 5 -14.49 -42.09 -13.69
C PRO A 5 -14.83 -40.60 -13.75
N GLN A 6 -14.30 -39.85 -12.79
CA GLN A 6 -14.16 -38.38 -12.81
C GLN A 6 -12.82 -38.01 -13.47
N PRO A 7 -12.83 -37.05 -14.40
CA PRO A 7 -11.91 -35.90 -14.33
C PRO A 7 -12.64 -34.62 -14.77
N SER A 8 -12.21 -33.40 -14.51
CA SER A 8 -11.11 -32.84 -13.75
C SER A 8 -11.54 -31.43 -13.39
N SER A 9 -11.13 -31.02 -12.20
CA SER A 9 -11.20 -29.66 -11.67
C SER A 9 -10.88 -28.61 -12.74
N SER A 10 -11.88 -27.82 -13.10
CA SER A 10 -11.68 -26.43 -13.48
C SER A 10 -12.56 -25.61 -12.55
N ALA A 11 -12.16 -25.61 -11.27
CA ALA A 11 -12.60 -24.57 -10.37
C ALA A 11 -12.13 -23.26 -11.01
N LEU A 12 -13.11 -22.49 -11.48
CA LEU A 12 -12.99 -21.09 -11.80
C LEU A 12 -12.06 -20.47 -10.75
N LEU A 13 -10.87 -20.04 -11.19
CA LEU A 13 -10.12 -19.00 -10.51
C LEU A 13 -10.99 -17.74 -10.64
N SER A 14 -12.05 -17.71 -9.84
CA SER A 14 -12.77 -16.50 -9.47
C SER A 14 -11.69 -15.61 -8.91
N GLY A 15 -11.28 -14.63 -9.72
CA GLY A 15 -10.36 -13.59 -9.32
C GLY A 15 -10.88 -13.02 -8.02
N ASN A 16 -10.21 -13.37 -6.92
CA ASN A 16 -10.30 -12.58 -5.72
C ASN A 16 -9.71 -11.23 -6.14
N SER A 17 -10.58 -10.30 -6.53
CA SER A 17 -10.32 -8.88 -6.36
C SER A 17 -10.11 -8.70 -4.88
N VAL A 18 -8.88 -8.90 -4.44
CA VAL A 18 -8.45 -8.59 -3.09
C VAL A 18 -8.55 -7.08 -3.02
N LYS A 19 -9.64 -6.57 -2.45
CA LYS A 19 -9.62 -5.21 -1.90
C LYS A 19 -8.38 -5.11 -1.01
N PRO A 20 -7.67 -3.96 -0.99
CA PRO A 20 -6.65 -3.67 0.01
C PRO A 20 -7.28 -3.54 1.42
N ASP A 21 -8.00 -4.56 1.87
CA ASP A 21 -8.48 -4.71 3.23
C ASP A 21 -7.32 -5.39 3.99
N ASP A 22 -6.73 -4.86 5.05
CA ASP A 22 -7.04 -3.72 5.88
C ASP A 22 -5.77 -3.53 6.72
N ILE A 23 -5.46 -2.36 7.23
CA ILE A 23 -4.35 -2.21 8.19
C ILE A 23 -4.51 -3.16 9.38
N ASP A 24 -5.76 -3.49 9.76
CA ASP A 24 -6.04 -4.54 10.74
C ASP A 24 -5.47 -5.90 10.35
N SER A 25 -5.46 -6.26 9.07
CA SER A 25 -4.89 -7.51 8.58
C SER A 25 -3.37 -7.50 8.60
N ILE A 26 -2.74 -6.36 8.28
CA ILE A 26 -1.29 -6.16 8.49
C ILE A 26 -0.94 -6.30 9.98
N LEU A 27 -1.72 -5.65 10.86
CA LEU A 27 -1.51 -5.68 12.30
C LEU A 27 -1.81 -7.05 12.95
N LYS A 28 -2.78 -7.81 12.42
CA LYS A 28 -3.13 -9.17 12.90
C LYS A 28 -2.05 -10.21 12.62
N THR A 29 -1.22 -10.01 11.60
CA THR A 29 0.01 -10.82 11.43
C THR A 29 1.06 -10.54 12.51
N ASN A 30 0.73 -9.64 13.46
CA ASN A 30 1.46 -9.31 14.66
C ASN A 30 2.92 -8.91 14.40
N PRO A 31 3.16 -7.93 13.50
CA PRO A 31 4.50 -7.45 13.22
C PRO A 31 5.16 -6.95 14.51
N ILE A 32 4.40 -6.39 15.46
CA ILE A 32 4.89 -5.79 16.72
C ILE A 32 5.76 -6.75 17.56
N ASN A 33 5.45 -8.06 17.61
CA ASN A 33 6.30 -9.06 18.27
C ASN A 33 7.55 -9.47 17.45
N THR A 34 7.60 -9.11 16.17
CA THR A 34 8.74 -9.30 15.26
C THR A 34 9.62 -8.06 15.09
N LEU A 35 9.14 -6.87 15.49
CA LEU A 35 9.81 -5.58 15.30
C LEU A 35 11.08 -5.36 16.15
N SER A 36 11.35 -6.23 17.12
CA SER A 36 12.51 -6.15 18.02
C SER A 36 13.58 -7.19 17.73
N ASP A 37 13.34 -8.10 16.78
CA ASP A 37 14.27 -9.17 16.42
C ASP A 37 14.98 -8.86 15.07
N PRO A 38 16.29 -8.57 15.09
CA PRO A 38 17.07 -8.27 13.88
C PRO A 38 16.99 -9.36 12.81
N SER A 39 16.83 -10.63 13.20
CA SER A 39 16.76 -11.76 12.28
C SER A 39 15.49 -11.74 11.45
N LYS A 40 14.39 -11.26 12.03
CA LYS A 40 13.10 -11.13 11.34
C LYS A 40 13.09 -9.93 10.41
N VAL A 41 13.80 -8.85 10.76
CA VAL A 41 14.02 -7.71 9.86
C VAL A 41 14.80 -8.15 8.62
N ALA A 42 15.87 -8.95 8.80
CA ALA A 42 16.65 -9.49 7.69
C ALA A 42 15.80 -10.40 6.77
N ALA A 43 15.01 -11.32 7.35
CA ALA A 43 14.12 -12.19 6.58
C ALA A 43 13.05 -11.40 5.80
N ALA A 44 12.49 -10.33 6.39
CA ALA A 44 11.54 -9.45 5.70
C ALA A 44 12.21 -8.68 4.54
N GLN A 45 13.47 -8.27 4.69
CA GLN A 45 14.25 -7.63 3.62
C GLN A 45 14.50 -8.58 2.45
N GLU A 46 14.84 -9.84 2.71
CA GLU A 46 15.02 -10.85 1.67
C GLU A 46 13.71 -11.12 0.90
N GLN A 47 12.57 -11.15 1.60
CA GLN A 47 11.27 -11.33 0.96
C GLN A 47 10.80 -10.10 0.15
N LEU A 48 11.36 -8.93 0.42
CA LEU A 48 11.10 -7.68 -0.32
C LEU A 48 12.00 -7.50 -1.54
N ALA A 49 13.06 -8.30 -1.68
CA ALA A 49 13.96 -8.25 -2.81
C ALA A 49 13.20 -8.62 -4.10
N GLY A 50 12.77 -7.61 -4.85
CA GLY A 50 12.02 -7.75 -6.11
C GLY A 50 10.50 -7.49 -6.01
N THR A 51 9.96 -7.16 -4.85
CA THR A 51 8.51 -6.89 -4.66
C THR A 51 8.20 -5.47 -4.21
N THR A 52 9.23 -4.63 -4.01
CA THR A 52 9.04 -3.24 -3.59
C THR A 52 8.69 -2.37 -4.81
N PRO A 53 7.51 -1.72 -4.83
CA PRO A 53 7.19 -0.74 -5.86
C PRO A 53 8.17 0.44 -5.73
N SER A 54 8.91 0.74 -6.79
CA SER A 54 9.74 1.95 -6.83
C SER A 54 8.82 3.14 -7.13
N PRO A 55 8.76 4.18 -6.27
CA PRO A 55 8.10 5.42 -6.64
C PRO A 55 8.99 6.11 -7.70
N SER A 56 8.67 5.92 -8.98
CA SER A 56 9.31 6.70 -10.04
C SER A 56 8.79 8.15 -9.97
N PRO A 57 9.67 9.16 -10.07
CA PRO A 57 9.29 10.57 -10.02
C PRO A 57 8.74 11.09 -11.36
N SER A 58 8.24 10.22 -12.24
CA SER A 58 7.97 10.58 -13.64
C SER A 58 6.60 10.11 -14.10
N ASP A 59 5.79 11.04 -14.59
CA ASP A 59 4.50 10.82 -15.28
C ASP A 59 4.68 10.13 -16.63
N THR A 60 5.26 8.94 -16.59
CA THR A 60 5.42 8.07 -17.73
C THR A 60 4.17 7.21 -17.87
N ASP A 61 3.97 6.64 -19.06
CA ASP A 61 2.90 5.65 -19.28
C ASP A 61 2.97 4.47 -18.30
N ALA A 62 4.14 4.18 -17.71
CA ALA A 62 4.31 3.15 -16.70
C ALA A 62 3.55 3.46 -15.40
N ASP A 63 3.45 4.73 -14.99
CA ASP A 63 2.76 5.13 -13.74
C ASP A 63 1.23 4.94 -13.83
N PHE A 64 0.69 4.89 -15.05
CA PHE A 64 -0.71 4.63 -15.36
C PHE A 64 -0.98 3.17 -15.74
N THR A 65 0.06 2.34 -15.81
CA THR A 65 -0.06 0.91 -16.12
C THR A 65 -0.15 0.12 -14.82
N TYR A 66 -1.18 -0.73 -14.70
CA TYR A 66 -1.35 -1.56 -13.52
C TYR A 66 -0.19 -2.55 -13.36
N SER A 67 0.30 -2.66 -12.13
CA SER A 67 1.30 -3.64 -11.70
C SER A 67 0.86 -4.34 -10.43
N GLU A 68 0.99 -5.66 -10.38
CA GLU A 68 0.71 -6.45 -9.17
C GLU A 68 1.82 -6.36 -8.12
N VAL A 69 2.94 -5.69 -8.44
CA VAL A 69 4.07 -5.55 -7.53
C VAL A 69 3.66 -4.75 -6.29
N GLY A 70 3.87 -5.35 -5.12
CA GLY A 70 3.60 -4.74 -3.82
C GLY A 70 2.12 -4.52 -3.49
N THR A 71 1.20 -5.12 -4.24
CA THR A 71 -0.25 -5.05 -3.94
C THR A 71 -0.68 -6.12 -2.92
N ARG A 72 0.19 -7.08 -2.60
CA ARG A 72 -0.12 -8.20 -1.72
C ARG A 72 0.07 -7.82 -0.26
N GLN A 73 -0.80 -8.37 0.60
CA GLN A 73 -0.75 -8.13 2.04
C GLN A 73 0.60 -8.50 2.68
N ILE A 74 1.20 -9.62 2.27
CA ILE A 74 2.50 -10.07 2.80
C ILE A 74 3.62 -9.07 2.49
N ASP A 75 3.57 -8.42 1.33
CA ASP A 75 4.52 -7.37 0.97
C ASP A 75 4.35 -6.17 1.92
N GLY A 76 3.11 -5.79 2.23
CA GLY A 76 2.80 -4.74 3.20
C GLY A 76 3.27 -5.04 4.63
N SER A 77 3.07 -6.26 5.13
CA SER A 77 3.59 -6.67 6.44
C SER A 77 5.12 -6.60 6.49
N ASN A 78 5.81 -7.08 5.44
CA ASN A 78 7.27 -7.02 5.37
C ASN A 78 7.77 -5.58 5.29
N GLN A 79 7.12 -4.73 4.48
CA GLN A 79 7.48 -3.30 4.37
C GLN A 79 7.32 -2.59 5.71
N LEU A 80 6.27 -2.88 6.47
CA LEU A 80 6.08 -2.31 7.79
C LEU A 80 7.20 -2.71 8.76
N ILE A 81 7.62 -3.98 8.75
CA ILE A 81 8.71 -4.47 9.60
C ILE A 81 10.01 -3.73 9.30
N VAL A 82 10.39 -3.65 8.01
CA VAL A 82 11.64 -3.00 7.59
C VAL A 82 11.62 -1.50 7.87
N TRP A 83 10.52 -0.83 7.54
CA TRP A 83 10.39 0.60 7.76
C TRP A 83 10.36 0.96 9.25
N TYR A 84 9.68 0.18 10.08
CA TYR A 84 9.64 0.43 11.52
C TYR A 84 11.04 0.39 12.17
N GLY A 85 11.91 -0.51 11.69
CA GLY A 85 13.31 -0.54 12.12
C GLY A 85 14.02 0.80 11.89
N LYS A 86 13.77 1.45 10.75
CA LYS A 86 14.28 2.80 10.45
C LYS A 86 13.59 3.87 11.30
N ALA A 87 12.27 3.80 11.44
CA ALA A 87 11.51 4.75 12.24
C ALA A 87 11.99 4.80 13.70
N LYS A 88 12.32 3.64 14.29
CA LYS A 88 12.92 3.53 15.63
C LYS A 88 14.28 4.23 15.74
N GLN A 89 15.12 4.15 14.71
CA GLN A 89 16.42 4.82 14.71
C GLN A 89 16.25 6.35 14.71
N ILE A 90 15.22 6.85 14.02
CA ILE A 90 14.91 8.28 13.94
C ILE A 90 14.30 8.79 15.25
N SER A 91 13.32 8.07 15.80
CA SER A 91 12.59 8.52 16.98
C SER A 91 13.36 8.35 18.29
N GLY A 92 14.34 7.44 18.33
CA GLY A 92 15.17 7.18 19.51
C GLY A 92 14.46 6.49 20.69
N ASP A 93 13.15 6.20 20.61
CA ASP A 93 12.33 5.89 21.80
C ASP A 93 11.38 4.67 21.66
N PRO A 94 11.27 3.82 22.72
CA PRO A 94 10.30 2.71 22.89
C PRO A 94 8.80 3.07 22.97
N GLY A 95 8.42 4.35 23.06
CA GLY A 95 7.04 4.82 23.23
C GLY A 95 6.25 5.06 21.93
N ILE A 96 6.71 4.54 20.80
CA ILE A 96 5.99 4.66 19.53
C ILE A 96 4.69 3.87 19.59
N GLU A 97 3.58 4.60 19.56
CA GLU A 97 2.25 4.04 19.45
C GLU A 97 1.85 3.88 17.98
N PHE A 98 1.26 2.72 17.66
CA PHE A 98 0.58 2.51 16.39
C PHE A 98 -0.85 3.02 16.49
N ILE A 99 -1.18 4.02 15.67
CA ILE A 99 -2.52 4.57 15.57
C ILE A 99 -3.07 4.27 14.19
N LYS A 100 -4.14 3.48 14.14
CA LYS A 100 -4.98 3.37 12.95
C LYS A 100 -5.93 4.56 12.90
N LEU A 101 -5.93 5.31 11.81
CA LEU A 101 -6.96 6.34 11.60
C LEU A 101 -8.30 5.66 11.22
N PRO A 102 -9.42 6.06 11.86
CA PRO A 102 -10.70 5.35 11.71
C PRO A 102 -11.32 5.50 10.32
N ASP A 103 -11.16 6.66 9.69
CA ASP A 103 -11.62 6.92 8.32
C ASP A 103 -10.43 6.96 7.36
N PRO A 104 -10.57 6.46 6.12
CA PRO A 104 -9.55 6.61 5.10
C PRO A 104 -9.37 8.09 4.76
N LEU A 105 -8.12 8.48 4.49
CA LEU A 105 -7.88 9.80 3.91
C LEU A 105 -8.37 9.77 2.47
N VAL A 106 -9.41 10.54 2.16
CA VAL A 106 -9.93 10.64 0.80
C VAL A 106 -9.18 11.72 0.03
N ILE A 107 -8.59 11.34 -1.10
CA ILE A 107 -7.97 12.25 -2.06
C ILE A 107 -8.89 12.37 -3.27
N ASN A 108 -9.37 13.59 -3.52
CA ASN A 108 -10.09 13.94 -4.73
C ASN A 108 -9.08 14.44 -5.75
N ASP A 109 -8.88 13.70 -6.83
CA ASP A 109 -7.94 14.10 -7.88
C ASP A 109 -8.55 13.97 -9.28
N TYR A 110 -8.08 14.82 -10.18
CA TYR A 110 -8.45 14.80 -11.58
C TYR A 110 -7.34 14.07 -12.36
N LEU A 111 -7.60 12.82 -12.74
CA LEU A 111 -6.64 12.01 -13.52
C LEU A 111 -7.16 11.76 -14.94
N PRO A 112 -6.64 12.46 -15.96
CA PRO A 112 -7.00 12.20 -17.35
C PRO A 112 -6.13 11.13 -18.03
N LYS A 113 -6.73 10.49 -19.05
CA LYS A 113 -6.17 9.78 -20.23
C LYS A 113 -5.99 8.25 -20.21
N ARG A 114 -5.91 7.54 -19.08
CA ARG A 114 -5.92 6.06 -19.08
C ARG A 114 -6.64 5.56 -17.83
N CYS A 115 -7.80 4.95 -18.02
CA CYS A 115 -8.70 4.67 -16.91
C CYS A 115 -8.15 3.60 -15.98
N ILE A 116 -8.02 4.02 -14.73
CA ILE A 116 -7.62 3.20 -13.60
C ILE A 116 -8.81 2.29 -13.27
N ASN A 117 -8.74 1.05 -13.72
CA ASN A 117 -9.87 0.12 -13.66
C ASN A 117 -10.01 -0.62 -12.32
N ASN A 118 -8.95 -0.65 -11.49
CA ASN A 118 -8.91 -1.46 -10.27
C ASN A 118 -8.32 -0.68 -9.09
N SER A 119 -8.67 -1.12 -7.88
CA SER A 119 -8.20 -0.66 -6.56
C SER A 119 -7.83 0.82 -6.42
N LYS A 120 -8.77 1.59 -5.87
CA LYS A 120 -8.61 3.03 -5.58
C LYS A 120 -8.08 3.27 -4.16
N SER A 121 -7.20 2.41 -3.66
CA SER A 121 -6.62 2.65 -2.34
C SER A 121 -5.20 2.16 -2.18
N ILE A 122 -4.48 2.81 -1.25
CA ILE A 122 -3.19 2.34 -0.74
C ILE A 122 -3.25 2.19 0.78
N SER A 123 -2.36 1.39 1.33
CA SER A 123 -2.05 1.43 2.76
C SER A 123 -0.66 2.03 2.97
N ALA A 124 -0.53 2.95 3.92
CA ALA A 124 0.72 3.65 4.20
C ALA A 124 1.00 3.73 5.70
N ALA A 125 2.27 3.96 6.03
CA ALA A 125 2.74 4.28 7.37
C ALA A 125 3.42 5.65 7.38
N VAL A 126 3.17 6.43 8.43
CA VAL A 126 3.79 7.73 8.63
C VAL A 126 4.32 7.83 10.05
N LEU A 127 5.58 8.22 10.20
CA LEU A 127 6.15 8.65 11.46
C LEU A 127 5.88 10.15 11.61
N ALA A 128 5.06 10.54 12.58
CA ALA A 128 4.77 11.93 12.87
C ALA A 128 5.45 12.38 14.15
N ASP A 129 5.96 13.62 14.14
CA ASP A 129 6.51 14.30 15.31
C ASP A 129 5.41 14.86 16.24
N ALA A 130 5.82 15.47 17.35
CA ALA A 130 4.92 16.08 18.33
C ALA A 130 4.04 17.20 17.77
N THR A 131 4.44 17.83 16.66
CA THR A 131 3.68 18.89 15.99
C THR A 131 2.59 18.34 15.07
N GLY A 132 2.57 17.02 14.85
CA GLY A 132 1.69 16.36 13.89
C GLY A 132 2.21 16.44 12.45
N LYS A 133 3.50 16.71 12.24
CA LYS A 133 4.12 16.69 10.91
C LYS A 133 4.90 15.42 10.69
N ALA A 134 4.97 14.98 9.43
CA ALA A 134 5.77 13.83 9.04
C ALA A 134 7.25 14.11 9.36
N ALA A 135 7.84 13.30 10.24
CA ALA A 135 9.23 13.40 10.65
C ALA A 135 10.20 12.77 9.63
N ASP A 136 9.68 11.88 8.78
CA ASP A 136 10.38 11.25 7.66
C ASP A 136 9.39 11.07 6.48
N SER A 137 9.92 10.62 5.34
CA SER A 137 9.11 10.29 4.17
C SER A 137 8.07 9.20 4.51
N PRO A 138 6.77 9.42 4.20
CA PRO A 138 5.75 8.39 4.29
C PRO A 138 6.15 7.11 3.56
N GLN A 139 5.79 5.98 4.13
CA GLN A 139 6.08 4.66 3.56
C GLN A 139 4.84 4.07 2.93
N LEU A 140 4.96 3.65 1.67
CA LEU A 140 3.97 2.78 1.04
C LEU A 140 4.09 1.38 1.65
N LEU A 141 3.00 0.86 2.21
CA LEU A 141 2.93 -0.52 2.68
C LEU A 141 2.34 -1.41 1.59
N ILE A 142 1.11 -1.09 1.15
CA ILE A 142 0.41 -1.81 0.09
C ILE A 142 0.12 -0.84 -1.06
N SER A 143 0.61 -1.22 -2.24
CA SER A 143 0.42 -0.52 -3.51
C SER A 143 -1.03 -0.62 -3.99
N SER A 144 -1.52 0.44 -4.62
CA SER A 144 -2.76 0.42 -5.40
C SER A 144 -2.61 -0.35 -6.72
N GLY A 145 -1.37 -0.64 -7.10
CA GLY A 145 -0.98 -1.16 -8.41
C GLY A 145 -0.75 -0.08 -9.46
N TYR A 146 -1.05 1.20 -9.15
CA TYR A 146 -0.78 2.34 -10.03
C TYR A 146 0.25 3.27 -9.40
N GLY A 147 1.36 3.49 -10.09
CA GLY A 147 2.45 4.35 -9.63
C GLY A 147 1.97 5.78 -9.32
N VAL A 148 1.11 6.32 -10.19
CA VAL A 148 0.56 7.68 -10.05
C VAL A 148 -0.23 7.85 -8.74
N LEU A 149 -1.10 6.89 -8.41
CA LEU A 149 -1.91 6.95 -7.18
C LEU A 149 -1.01 6.85 -5.94
N ASN A 150 -0.08 5.88 -5.94
CA ASN A 150 0.87 5.70 -4.85
C ASN A 150 1.63 7.00 -4.56
N ARG A 151 2.16 7.64 -5.62
CA ARG A 151 2.92 8.89 -5.51
C ARG A 151 2.07 10.04 -4.94
N ILE A 152 0.88 10.26 -5.50
CA ILE A 152 -0.04 11.32 -5.04
C ILE A 152 -0.39 11.14 -3.55
N ALA A 153 -0.68 9.91 -3.12
CA ALA A 153 -0.95 9.67 -1.71
C ALA A 153 0.26 9.95 -0.82
N LEU A 154 1.46 9.49 -1.16
CA LEU A 154 2.64 9.76 -0.34
C LEU A 154 2.97 11.25 -0.25
N GLU A 155 2.82 12.00 -1.36
CA GLU A 155 2.97 13.46 -1.37
C GLU A 155 1.92 14.15 -0.48
N ARG A 156 0.67 13.67 -0.53
CA ARG A 156 -0.40 14.18 0.32
C ARG A 156 -0.11 13.92 1.80
N LEU A 157 0.34 12.72 2.14
CA LEU A 157 0.69 12.35 3.52
C LEU A 157 1.87 13.12 4.08
N ARG A 158 2.83 13.48 3.23
CA ARG A 158 3.98 14.30 3.64
C ARG A 158 3.56 15.69 4.13
N THR A 159 2.49 16.24 3.57
CA THR A 159 1.97 17.57 3.91
C THR A 159 0.80 17.56 4.89
N PHE A 160 0.21 16.38 5.10
CA PHE A 160 -0.91 16.18 6.02
C PHE A 160 -0.54 16.58 7.46
N SER A 161 -1.52 17.13 8.19
CA SER A 161 -1.37 17.49 9.61
C SER A 161 -2.04 16.42 10.46
N PHE A 162 -1.23 15.53 11.03
CA PHE A 162 -1.67 14.47 11.92
C PHE A 162 -2.09 15.02 13.30
N PRO A 163 -2.89 14.26 14.07
CA PRO A 163 -3.17 14.62 15.46
C PRO A 163 -1.89 14.86 16.25
N LYS A 164 -1.82 15.96 16.99
CA LYS A 164 -0.64 16.29 17.80
C LYS A 164 -0.46 15.28 18.93
N SER A 165 0.79 15.03 19.30
CA SER A 165 1.17 14.25 20.47
C SER A 165 1.82 15.13 21.54
N GLU A 166 2.11 14.52 22.68
CA GLU A 166 2.92 15.15 23.72
C GLU A 166 4.30 15.54 23.18
N ALA A 167 4.87 16.62 23.73
CA ALA A 167 6.17 17.11 23.32
C ALA A 167 7.24 16.01 23.40
N GLY A 168 8.03 15.89 22.34
CA GLY A 168 9.08 14.87 22.23
C GLY A 168 8.60 13.46 21.89
N LYS A 169 7.28 13.21 21.77
CA LYS A 169 6.77 11.89 21.42
C LYS A 169 6.42 11.78 19.93
N TYR A 170 6.98 10.78 19.29
CA TYR A 170 6.62 10.37 17.94
C TYR A 170 5.44 9.39 17.95
N LYS A 171 4.65 9.39 16.88
CA LYS A 171 3.56 8.44 16.68
C LYS A 171 3.65 7.84 15.28
N ILE A 172 3.30 6.56 15.16
CA ILE A 172 3.14 5.92 13.86
C ILE A 172 1.67 5.90 13.51
N TYR A 173 1.32 6.57 12.42
CA TYR A 173 0.00 6.51 11.84
C TYR A 173 0.00 5.46 10.74
N LEU A 174 -0.88 4.48 10.88
CA LEU A 174 -1.22 3.55 9.82
C LEU A 174 -2.55 4.00 9.25
N LEU A 175 -2.60 4.17 7.94
CA LEU A 175 -3.76 4.71 7.26
C LEU A 175 -3.98 4.13 5.87
N ASN A 176 -5.25 3.92 5.55
CA ASN A 176 -5.71 3.66 4.20
C ASN A 176 -5.99 5.02 3.54
N VAL A 177 -5.54 5.18 2.31
CA VAL A 177 -5.82 6.36 1.49
C VAL A 177 -6.70 5.92 0.33
N ASP A 178 -7.87 6.51 0.23
CA ASP A 178 -8.83 6.22 -0.83
C ASP A 178 -8.82 7.35 -1.87
N PHE A 179 -9.01 6.99 -3.13
CA PHE A 179 -9.06 7.94 -4.23
C PHE A 179 -10.47 8.07 -4.79
N GLN A 180 -10.95 9.32 -4.88
CA GLN A 180 -12.09 9.65 -5.71
C GLN A 180 -11.57 10.30 -6.99
N LEU A 181 -11.71 9.55 -8.08
CA LEU A 181 -11.34 9.99 -9.41
C LEU A 181 -12.53 10.71 -10.03
N GLN A 182 -12.33 11.92 -10.52
CA GLN A 182 -13.37 12.61 -11.30
C GLN A 182 -13.54 11.91 -12.66
N ASP A 183 -14.79 11.62 -13.04
CA ASP A 183 -15.12 11.01 -14.32
C ASP A 183 -14.66 11.93 -15.47
N SER A 184 -13.56 11.56 -16.10
CA SER A 184 -13.26 11.99 -17.46
C SER A 184 -13.40 10.76 -18.35
N SER A 185 -14.30 10.85 -19.32
CA SER A 185 -14.65 9.80 -20.27
C SER A 185 -13.43 8.97 -20.71
N CYS A 186 -13.37 7.73 -20.25
CA CYS A 186 -12.44 6.73 -20.76
C CYS A 186 -12.70 6.54 -22.25
N PRO A 187 -11.78 6.88 -23.16
CA PRO A 187 -11.95 6.48 -24.55
C PRO A 187 -12.04 4.94 -24.59
N PRO A 188 -12.98 4.35 -25.34
CA PRO A 188 -13.14 2.90 -25.41
C PRO A 188 -11.82 2.26 -25.87
N ILE A 189 -11.45 1.14 -25.25
CA ILE A 189 -10.31 0.33 -25.66
C ILE A 189 -10.58 -0.14 -27.09
N VAL A 190 -9.88 0.43 -28.07
CA VAL A 190 -9.96 -0.02 -29.46
C VAL A 190 -9.13 -1.30 -29.55
N THR A 191 -9.78 -2.46 -29.48
CA THR A 191 -9.12 -3.72 -29.82
C THR A 191 -8.75 -3.67 -31.31
N PRO A 192 -7.47 -3.93 -31.68
CA PRO A 192 -7.13 -4.02 -33.09
C PRO A 192 -7.92 -5.17 -33.70
N SER A 193 -8.74 -4.86 -34.70
CA SER A 193 -9.50 -5.85 -35.45
C SER A 193 -8.50 -6.83 -36.08
N PRO A 194 -8.66 -8.15 -35.91
CA PRO A 194 -7.78 -9.10 -36.58
C PRO A 194 -7.92 -8.87 -38.08
N SER A 195 -6.80 -8.59 -38.74
CA SER A 195 -6.74 -8.51 -40.20
C SER A 195 -6.96 -9.93 -40.73
N LEU A 196 -8.00 -10.10 -41.54
CA LEU A 196 -8.29 -11.31 -42.30
C LEU A 196 -7.25 -11.55 -43.39
#